data_AF-A0A3R9QFU8-F1
#
_entry.id   AF-A0A3R9QFU8-F1
#
_cell.length_a   1.000
_cell.length_b   1.000
_cell.length_c   1.000
_cell.angle_alpha   90.00
_cell.angle_beta   90.00
_cell.angle_gamma   90.00
#
_symmetry.space_group_name_H-M   'P 1'
#
loop_
_entity.id
_entity.type
_entity.pdbx_description
1 polymer ?
#
loop_
_entity_poly.entity_id
_entity_poly.type
_entity_poly.pdbx_seq_one_letter_code
_entity_poly.pdbx_strand_id
1 'polypeptide(L)'
;MAQQNQGQQLQQAQQAIQQAQQGMQNAGNDPQQLQQSQQQLQQAQQQLQQAQQQGNTQNQQEFQQAQQELQQAQQNLQQAQQRQQ
;
A
#
# COMPACT_ATOMS: atom_id res chain seq x y z
N MET A 1 -7.56 -23.19 -7.24
CA MET A 1 -7.38 -22.50 -5.95
C MET A 1 -6.68 -21.13 -6.07
N ALA A 2 -5.93 -20.82 -7.15
CA ALA A 2 -5.20 -19.55 -7.28
C ALA A 2 -6.08 -18.27 -7.33
N GLN A 3 -7.33 -18.36 -7.78
CA GLN A 3 -8.22 -17.19 -7.91
C GLN A 3 -8.73 -16.64 -6.57
N GLN A 4 -8.85 -17.47 -5.53
CA GLN A 4 -9.30 -17.02 -4.20
C GLN A 4 -8.20 -16.26 -3.44
N ASN A 5 -6.94 -16.59 -3.68
CA ASN A 5 -5.81 -15.91 -3.04
C ASN A 5 -5.58 -14.49 -3.57
N GLN A 6 -5.88 -14.22 -4.85
CA GLN A 6 -5.65 -12.90 -5.45
C GLN A 6 -6.55 -11.81 -4.87
N GLY A 7 -7.85 -12.08 -4.75
CA GLY A 7 -8.79 -11.12 -4.17
C GLY A 7 -8.41 -10.78 -2.72
N GLN A 8 -7.94 -11.78 -1.96
CA GLN A 8 -7.46 -11.57 -0.59
C GLN A 8 -6.15 -10.78 -0.54
N GLN A 9 -5.19 -11.07 -1.43
CA GLN A 9 -3.92 -10.33 -1.49
C GLN A 9 -4.14 -8.88 -1.90
N LEU A 10 -5.03 -8.63 -2.86
CA LEU A 10 -5.40 -7.30 -3.30
C LEU A 10 -6.11 -6.51 -2.19
N GLN A 11 -7.07 -7.13 -1.50
CA GLN A 11 -7.74 -6.52 -0.35
C GLN A 11 -6.78 -6.20 0.78
N GLN A 12 -5.86 -7.12 1.12
CA GLN A 12 -4.85 -6.86 2.14
C GLN A 12 -3.93 -5.70 1.74
N ALA A 13 -3.55 -5.62 0.46
CA ALA A 13 -2.72 -4.53 -0.04
C ALA A 13 -3.45 -3.18 0.08
N GLN A 14 -4.71 -3.10 -0.36
CA GLN A 14 -5.53 -1.88 -0.20
C GLN A 14 -5.67 -1.50 1.27
N GLN A 15 -5.91 -2.46 2.16
CA GLN A 15 -6.05 -2.20 3.59
C GLN A 15 -4.76 -1.67 4.21
N ALA A 16 -3.61 -2.25 3.85
CA ALA A 16 -2.30 -1.78 4.29
C ALA A 16 -1.98 -0.38 3.74
N ILE A 17 -2.36 -0.07 2.49
CA ILE A 17 -2.21 1.28 1.93
C ILE A 17 -3.05 2.30 2.70
N GLN A 18 -4.32 2.00 2.98
CA GLN A 18 -5.18 2.90 3.75
C GLN A 18 -4.65 3.11 5.17
N GLN A 19 -4.20 2.04 5.84
CA GLN A 19 -3.60 2.15 7.17
C GLN A 19 -2.35 3.02 7.14
N ALA A 20 -1.50 2.84 6.13
CA ALA A 20 -0.32 3.67 5.98
C ALA A 20 -0.71 5.13 5.74
N GLN A 21 -1.70 5.41 4.90
CA GLN A 21 -2.18 6.76 4.63
C GLN A 21 -2.75 7.43 5.88
N GLN A 22 -3.57 6.73 6.66
CA GLN A 22 -4.05 7.24 7.94
C GLN A 22 -2.89 7.48 8.92
N GLY A 23 -1.97 6.51 9.03
CA GLY A 23 -0.78 6.64 9.86
C GLY A 23 0.06 7.86 9.48
N MET A 24 0.21 8.17 8.19
CA MET A 24 0.94 9.35 7.71
C MET A 24 0.21 10.66 7.96
N GLN A 25 -1.12 10.70 7.75
CA GLN A 25 -1.92 11.89 8.05
C GLN A 25 -1.90 12.21 9.54
N ASN A 26 -1.97 11.17 10.37
CA ASN A 26 -2.00 11.29 11.83
C ASN A 26 -0.59 11.35 12.44
N ALA A 27 0.45 10.98 11.70
CA ALA A 27 1.83 11.02 12.17
C ALA A 27 2.22 12.45 12.54
N GLY A 28 1.85 13.46 11.74
CA GLY A 28 2.21 14.86 11.98
C GLY A 28 3.73 15.07 12.00
N ASN A 29 4.37 14.75 13.14
CA ASN A 29 5.81 14.75 13.41
C ASN A 29 6.33 13.47 14.11
N ASP A 30 5.56 12.38 14.12
CA ASP A 30 5.91 11.14 14.81
C ASP A 30 6.68 10.18 13.88
N PRO A 31 8.01 10.04 14.03
CA PRO A 31 8.83 9.21 13.14
C PRO A 31 8.47 7.73 13.23
N GLN A 32 7.93 7.28 14.37
CA GLN A 32 7.52 5.89 14.58
C GLN A 32 6.31 5.53 13.72
N GLN A 33 5.32 6.43 13.61
CA GLN A 33 4.18 6.22 12.72
C GLN A 33 4.60 6.26 11.24
N LEU A 34 5.50 7.18 10.85
CA LEU A 34 6.01 7.19 9.47
C LEU A 34 6.74 5.89 9.12
N GLN A 35 7.53 5.34 10.05
CA GLN A 35 8.22 4.07 9.84
C GLN A 35 7.22 2.90 9.72
N GLN A 36 6.15 2.90 10.52
CA GLN A 36 5.09 1.90 10.44
C GLN A 36 4.33 1.98 9.11
N SER A 37 3.96 3.19 8.68
CA SER A 37 3.37 3.44 7.36
C SER A 37 4.28 2.97 6.23
N GLN A 38 5.60 3.18 6.35
CA GLN A 38 6.57 2.67 5.37
C GLN A 38 6.54 1.14 5.26
N GLN A 39 6.52 0.45 6.39
CA GLN A 39 6.43 -1.02 6.40
C GLN A 39 5.12 -1.52 5.79
N GLN A 40 4.00 -0.88 6.11
CA GLN A 40 2.69 -1.23 5.54
C GLN A 40 2.66 -1.03 4.02
N LEU A 41 3.20 0.07 3.51
CA LEU A 41 3.30 0.30 2.06
C LEU A 41 4.20 -0.74 1.37
N GLN A 42 5.31 -1.11 2.01
CA GLN A 42 6.22 -2.11 1.44
C GLN A 42 5.56 -3.49 1.40
N GLN A 43 4.77 -3.83 2.41
CA GLN A 43 4.00 -5.07 2.47
C GLN A 43 2.89 -5.08 1.40
N ALA A 44 2.14 -3.98 1.27
CA ALA A 44 1.13 -3.81 0.23
C ALA A 44 1.71 -3.96 -1.19
N GLN A 45 2.91 -3.41 -1.41
CA GLN A 45 3.62 -3.54 -2.67
C GLN A 45 3.95 -5.00 -3.01
N GLN A 46 4.47 -5.77 -2.05
CA GLN A 46 4.75 -7.19 -2.26
C GLN A 46 3.48 -8.00 -2.53
N GLN A 47 2.40 -7.74 -1.80
CA GLN A 47 1.12 -8.40 -1.98
C GLN A 47 0.51 -8.10 -3.36
N LEU A 48 0.57 -6.84 -3.79
CA LEU A 48 0.22 -6.46 -5.16
C LEU A 48 1.09 -7.21 -6.16
N GLN A 49 2.40 -7.20 -6.02
CA GLN A 49 3.28 -7.85 -6.99
C GLN A 49 3.07 -9.37 -7.08
N GLN A 50 2.74 -10.03 -5.96
CA GLN A 50 2.34 -11.44 -5.96
C GLN A 50 0.98 -11.66 -6.62
N ALA A 51 -0.01 -10.82 -6.31
CA ALA A 51 -1.33 -10.89 -6.94
C ALA A 51 -1.25 -10.65 -8.45
N GLN A 52 -0.34 -9.77 -8.91
CA GLN A 52 -0.06 -9.53 -10.33
C GLN A 52 0.54 -10.76 -11.01
N GLN A 53 1.53 -11.41 -10.37
CA GLN A 53 2.19 -12.59 -10.92
C GLN A 53 1.27 -13.82 -10.93
N GLN A 54 0.37 -13.93 -9.96
CA GLN A 54 -0.60 -15.03 -9.88
C GLN A 54 -1.82 -14.79 -10.78
N GLY A 55 -2.09 -13.54 -11.17
CA GLY A 55 -3.38 -13.09 -11.66
C GLY A 55 -3.41 -12.58 -13.08
N ASN A 56 -4.04 -13.38 -13.94
CA ASN A 56 -4.49 -12.99 -15.27
C ASN A 56 -5.73 -12.07 -15.17
N THR A 57 -5.55 -10.77 -15.40
CA THR A 57 -6.50 -9.77 -15.96
C THR A 57 -7.87 -9.52 -15.27
N GLN A 58 -8.41 -10.40 -14.42
CA GLN A 58 -9.81 -10.32 -13.97
C GLN A 58 -10.10 -9.14 -13.02
N ASN A 59 -9.13 -8.74 -12.20
CA ASN A 59 -9.22 -7.56 -11.32
C ASN A 59 -8.22 -6.47 -11.72
N GLN A 60 -7.88 -6.36 -13.02
CA GLN A 60 -6.88 -5.38 -13.48
C GLN A 60 -7.22 -3.95 -13.05
N GLN A 61 -8.51 -3.62 -13.00
CA GLN A 61 -8.98 -2.29 -12.64
C GLN A 61 -8.74 -1.98 -11.16
N GLU A 62 -9.10 -2.88 -10.25
CA GLU A 62 -8.80 -2.73 -8.82
C GLU A 62 -7.29 -2.81 -8.54
N PHE A 63 -6.56 -3.60 -9.33
CA PHE A 63 -5.11 -3.68 -9.24
C PHE A 63 -4.45 -2.35 -9.61
N GLN A 64 -4.86 -1.73 -10.71
CA GLN A 64 -4.41 -0.38 -11.09
C GLN A 64 -4.77 0.65 -10.02
N GLN A 65 -5.97 0.56 -9.46
CA GLN A 65 -6.41 1.47 -8.41
C GLN A 65 -5.52 1.34 -7.16
N ALA A 66 -5.32 0.13 -6.66
CA ALA A 66 -4.45 -0.12 -5.51
C ALA A 66 -2.99 0.28 -5.80
N GLN A 67 -2.50 0.09 -7.02
CA GLN A 67 -1.16 0.52 -7.40
C GLN A 67 -1.02 2.05 -7.42
N GLN A 68 -2.06 2.76 -7.89
CA GLN A 68 -2.11 4.22 -7.87
C GLN A 68 -2.18 4.75 -6.42
N GLU A 69 -3.01 4.15 -5.56
CA GLU A 69 -3.11 4.50 -4.15
C GLU A 69 -1.79 4.24 -3.40
N LEU A 70 -1.13 3.12 -3.70
CA LEU A 70 0.20 2.80 -3.17
C LEU A 70 1.21 3.88 -3.54
N GLN A 71 1.25 4.27 -4.82
CA GLN A 71 2.20 5.25 -5.32
C GLN A 71 1.95 6.64 -4.69
N GLN A 72 0.68 7.02 -4.56
CA GLN A 72 0.29 8.26 -3.91
C GLN A 72 0.66 8.25 -2.42
N ALA A 73 0.44 7.14 -1.73
CA ALA A 73 0.83 6.96 -0.34
C ALA A 73 2.36 7.00 -0.14
N GLN A 74 3.14 6.38 -1.02
CA GLN A 74 4.60 6.48 -0.99
C GLN A 74 5.09 7.92 -1.19
N GLN A 75 4.45 8.68 -2.08
CA GLN A 75 4.76 10.09 -2.27
C GLN A 75 4.46 10.91 -1.00
N ASN A 76 3.29 10.69 -0.40
CA ASN A 76 2.92 11.34 0.86
C ASN A 76 3.89 10.98 1.99
N LEU A 77 4.34 9.72 2.05
CA LEU A 77 5.33 9.27 3.02
C LEU A 77 6.64 10.04 2.86
N GLN A 78 7.12 10.14 1.61
CA GLN A 78 8.37 10.80 1.31
C GLN A 78 8.31 12.30 1.64
N GLN A 79 7.18 12.96 1.36
CA GLN A 79 6.96 14.34 1.77
C GLN A 79 6.89 14.50 3.30
N ALA A 80 6.20 13.59 4.00
CA ALA A 80 6.12 13.63 5.45
C ALA A 80 7.49 13.40 6.11
N GLN A 81 8.30 12.48 5.58
CA GLN A 81 9.67 12.25 6.02
C GLN A 81 10.59 13.45 5.74
N GLN A 82 10.42 14.13 4.60
CA GLN A 82 11.17 15.36 4.31
C GLN A 82 10.80 16.51 5.26
N ARG A 83 9.53 16.61 5.69
CA ARG A 83 9.10 17.63 6.65
C ARG A 83 9.62 17.39 8.06
N GLN A 84 10.12 16.20 8.37
CA GLN A 84 10.75 15.86 9.66
C GLN A 84 12.27 16.03 9.68
N GLN A 85 12.91 16.37 8.54
CA GLN A 85 14.33 16.76 8.48
C GLN A 85 14.51 18.25 8.74
#